data_AF-A0A3N5H0T8-F1
#
_entry.id   AF-A0A3N5H0T8-F1
#
_cell.length_a   1.000
_cell.length_b   1.000
_cell.length_c   1.000
_cell.angle_alpha   90.00
_cell.angle_beta   90.00
_cell.angle_gamma   90.00
#
_symmetry.space_group_name_H-M   'P 1'
#
loop_
_entity.id
_entity.type
_entity.pdbx_description
1 polymer ?
#
loop_
_entity_poly.entity_id
_entity_poly.type
_entity_poly.pdbx_seq_one_letter_code
_entity_poly.pdbx_strand_id
1 'polypeptide(L)'
;MALAAACTLFTPHPAAAFEFLGIHLWGEKKDPLKDVIVDPVSYEPVLALAIDDPKMLRSLERASLLINQKNVPPSGTVGLLQRAKDDQANLVGKLYEDGYFGGLVRIRIGGRLIEDISV
;
A
#
# COMPACT_ATOMS: atom_id res chain seq x y z
N MET A 1 26.49 -56.68 43.95
CA MET A 1 26.66 -55.21 44.03
C MET A 1 25.66 -54.59 43.07
N ALA A 2 24.73 -53.79 43.60
CA ALA A 2 23.64 -53.17 42.85
C ALA A 2 23.89 -51.66 42.71
N LEU A 3 23.16 -51.05 41.76
CA LEU A 3 22.83 -49.62 41.64
C LEU A 3 23.93 -48.74 40.99
N ALA A 4 23.66 -47.81 40.06
CA ALA A 4 22.43 -47.32 39.43
C ALA A 4 22.82 -46.62 38.12
N ALA A 5 22.06 -46.83 37.05
CA ALA A 5 22.11 -45.99 35.85
C ALA A 5 21.19 -44.78 36.07
N ALA A 6 21.78 -43.60 36.25
CA ALA A 6 21.05 -42.34 36.35
C ALA A 6 20.77 -41.79 34.95
N CYS A 7 19.57 -42.06 34.42
CA CYS A 7 19.06 -41.40 33.21
C CYS A 7 18.54 -40.00 33.59
N THR A 8 19.21 -38.96 33.11
CA THR A 8 18.70 -37.58 33.17
C THR A 8 17.62 -37.39 32.11
N LEU A 9 16.40 -37.10 32.56
CA LEU A 9 15.27 -36.77 31.69
C LEU A 9 15.46 -35.34 31.14
N PHE A 10 15.67 -35.21 29.84
CA PHE A 10 15.70 -33.91 29.15
C PHE A 10 14.28 -33.55 28.71
N THR A 11 13.63 -32.63 29.42
CA THR A 11 12.30 -32.11 29.06
C THR A 11 12.45 -31.03 27.98
N PRO A 12 11.88 -31.19 26.77
CA PRO A 12 11.92 -30.13 25.77
C PRO A 12 11.08 -28.95 26.25
N HIS A 13 11.72 -27.80 26.47
CA HIS A 13 11.02 -26.53 26.71
C HIS A 13 10.46 -26.00 25.38
N PRO A 14 9.30 -25.31 25.40
CA PRO A 14 8.77 -24.66 24.21
C PRO A 14 9.77 -23.61 23.72
N ALA A 15 10.26 -23.78 22.49
CA ALA A 15 11.13 -22.81 21.85
C ALA A 15 10.28 -21.59 21.43
N ALA A 16 10.44 -20.49 22.14
CA ALA A 16 9.96 -19.19 21.67
C ALA A 16 10.80 -18.83 20.42
N ALA A 17 10.20 -18.96 19.24
CA ALA A 17 10.86 -18.65 17.97
C ALA A 17 11.06 -17.13 17.87
N PHE A 18 12.31 -16.70 17.92
CA PHE A 18 12.69 -15.32 17.63
C PHE A 18 12.62 -15.08 16.12
N GLU A 19 11.93 -14.02 15.69
CA GLU A 19 11.90 -13.58 14.30
C GLU A 19 13.22 -12.89 13.94
N PHE A 20 14.19 -13.68 13.48
CA PHE A 20 15.42 -13.13 12.93
C PHE A 20 15.10 -12.66 11.48
N LEU A 21 14.99 -11.35 11.27
CA LEU A 21 14.88 -10.66 9.96
C LEU A 21 13.49 -10.60 9.29
N GLY A 22 12.38 -10.85 10.00
CA GLY A 22 11.02 -10.73 9.43
C GLY A 22 10.64 -11.82 8.42
N ILE A 23 11.44 -12.88 8.34
CA ILE A 23 11.18 -14.05 7.49
C ILE A 23 10.26 -14.99 8.27
N HIS A 24 8.97 -14.95 7.94
CA HIS A 24 7.99 -15.90 8.45
C HIS A 24 8.06 -17.16 7.60
N LEU A 25 8.70 -18.21 8.11
CA LEU A 25 8.97 -19.43 7.34
C LEU A 25 7.76 -20.37 7.28
N TRP A 26 6.83 -20.31 8.25
CA TRP A 26 5.63 -21.16 8.32
C TRP A 26 4.51 -20.48 9.15
N GLY A 27 3.25 -20.67 8.75
CA GLY A 27 2.06 -20.11 9.42
C GLY A 27 1.33 -19.04 8.58
N GLU A 28 0.09 -18.71 8.95
CA GLU A 28 -0.59 -17.53 8.39
C GLU A 28 0.05 -16.27 8.96
N LYS A 29 0.63 -15.42 8.09
CA LYS A 29 1.00 -14.06 8.48
C LYS A 29 -0.28 -13.30 8.87
N LYS A 30 -0.39 -12.89 10.13
CA LYS A 30 -1.24 -11.77 10.50
C LYS A 30 -0.77 -10.56 9.70
N ASP A 31 -1.65 -9.97 8.90
CA ASP A 31 -1.38 -8.75 8.16
C ASP A 31 -1.62 -7.58 9.12
N PRO A 32 -0.58 -7.00 9.75
CA PRO A 32 -0.76 -5.97 10.78
C PRO A 32 -1.44 -4.71 10.21
N LEU A 33 -1.46 -4.54 8.88
CA LEU A 33 -2.13 -3.45 8.21
C LEU A 33 -3.65 -3.65 8.12
N LYS A 34 -4.15 -4.90 8.15
CA LYS A 34 -5.60 -5.15 8.10
C LYS A 34 -6.32 -4.83 9.41
N ASP A 35 -5.64 -4.97 10.54
CA ASP A 35 -6.24 -4.76 11.87
C ASP A 35 -6.15 -3.29 12.38
N VAL A 36 -5.55 -2.36 11.63
CA VAL A 36 -5.26 -0.99 12.10
C VAL A 36 -5.61 0.11 11.08
N ILE A 37 -6.64 -0.07 10.24
CA ILE A 37 -7.17 1.04 9.42
C ILE A 37 -8.38 1.64 10.14
N VAL A 38 -8.16 2.78 10.79
CA VAL A 38 -9.22 3.55 11.45
C VAL A 38 -9.99 4.34 10.38
N ASP A 39 -11.31 4.15 10.31
CA ASP A 39 -12.21 4.80 9.35
C ASP A 39 -11.82 4.58 7.87
N PRO A 40 -11.88 3.35 7.35
CA PRO A 40 -11.48 3.05 5.97
C PRO A 40 -12.39 3.75 4.96
N VAL A 41 -11.80 4.56 4.07
CA VAL A 41 -12.55 5.24 2.98
C VAL A 41 -12.35 4.52 1.65
N SER A 42 -13.38 3.83 1.18
CA SER A 42 -13.40 3.23 -0.16
C SER A 42 -13.61 4.29 -1.24
N TYR A 43 -12.96 4.10 -2.40
CA TYR A 43 -13.07 4.98 -3.55
C TYR A 43 -12.91 4.19 -4.85
N GLU A 44 -13.43 4.73 -5.94
CA GLU A 44 -13.30 4.16 -7.28
C GLU A 44 -12.58 5.16 -8.19
N PRO A 45 -11.28 4.96 -8.45
CA PRO A 45 -10.51 5.89 -9.27
C PRO A 45 -10.80 5.68 -10.76
N VAL A 46 -10.93 6.78 -11.49
CA VAL A 46 -11.04 6.80 -12.94
C VAL A 46 -9.98 7.75 -13.48
N LEU A 47 -9.17 7.27 -14.43
CA LEU A 47 -8.18 8.08 -15.13
C LEU A 47 -8.64 8.31 -16.56
N ALA A 48 -8.62 9.57 -17.00
CA ALA A 48 -8.98 9.96 -18.35
C ALA A 48 -7.93 10.92 -18.92
N LEU A 49 -7.73 10.84 -20.23
CA LEU A 49 -6.85 11.72 -20.98
C LEU A 49 -7.67 12.65 -21.88
N ALA A 50 -7.13 13.85 -22.13
CA ALA A 50 -7.72 14.80 -23.07
C ALA A 50 -7.47 14.42 -24.54
N ILE A 51 -6.60 13.44 -24.78
CA ILE A 51 -6.22 12.91 -26.08
C ILE A 51 -6.47 11.40 -26.13
N ASP A 52 -6.73 10.87 -27.31
CA ASP A 52 -6.86 9.43 -27.53
C ASP A 52 -5.46 8.79 -27.69
N ASP A 53 -4.81 8.50 -26.57
CA ASP A 53 -3.56 7.74 -26.52
C ASP A 53 -3.66 6.57 -25.53
N PRO A 54 -4.03 5.37 -26.00
CA PRO A 54 -4.16 4.19 -25.15
C PRO A 54 -2.83 3.73 -24.53
N LYS A 55 -1.68 4.06 -25.15
CA LYS A 55 -0.37 3.68 -24.62
C LYS A 55 0.00 4.57 -23.44
N MET A 56 -0.22 5.87 -23.56
CA MET A 56 -0.07 6.84 -22.48
C MET A 56 -1.02 6.53 -21.32
N LEU A 57 -2.29 6.22 -21.62
CA LEU A 57 -3.27 5.84 -20.61
C LEU A 57 -2.76 4.68 -19.76
N ARG A 58 -2.36 3.56 -20.39
CA ARG A 58 -1.79 2.40 -19.69
C ARG A 58 -0.49 2.70 -18.95
N SER A 59 0.30 3.68 -19.41
CA SER A 59 1.52 4.12 -18.72
C SER A 59 1.19 4.79 -17.40
N LEU A 60 0.23 5.72 -17.43
CA LEU A 60 -0.21 6.49 -16.27
C LEU A 60 -1.04 5.66 -15.29
N GLU A 61 -1.88 4.74 -15.77
CA GLU A 61 -2.59 3.78 -14.90
C GLU A 61 -1.62 2.94 -14.07
N ARG A 62 -0.50 2.50 -14.68
CA ARG A 62 0.55 1.75 -13.97
C ARG A 62 1.31 2.61 -12.96
N ALA A 63 1.44 3.91 -13.20
CA ALA A 63 2.09 4.83 -12.27
C ALA A 63 1.15 5.30 -11.14
N SER A 64 -0.18 5.23 -11.34
CA SER A 64 -1.15 5.80 -10.40
C SER A 64 -1.25 5.01 -9.10
N LEU A 65 -0.96 5.66 -7.97
CA LEU A 65 -1.20 5.14 -6.63
C LEU A 65 -2.69 4.91 -6.37
N LEU A 66 -3.57 5.84 -6.78
CA LEU A 66 -5.01 5.69 -6.52
C LEU A 66 -5.54 4.42 -7.19
N ILE A 67 -5.17 4.17 -8.44
CA ILE A 67 -5.56 2.97 -9.19
C ILE A 67 -4.96 1.71 -8.57
N ASN A 68 -3.64 1.69 -8.35
CA ASN A 68 -2.94 0.50 -7.89
C ASN A 68 -3.31 0.10 -6.45
N GLN A 69 -3.75 1.06 -5.62
CA GLN A 69 -4.09 0.83 -4.21
C GLN A 69 -5.60 0.92 -3.92
N LYS A 70 -6.48 0.86 -4.93
CA LYS A 70 -7.94 0.96 -4.75
C LYS A 70 -8.53 -0.09 -3.80
N ASN A 71 -7.86 -1.25 -3.66
CA ASN A 71 -8.28 -2.35 -2.78
C ASN A 71 -7.73 -2.21 -1.35
N VAL A 72 -6.91 -1.20 -1.07
CA VAL A 72 -6.30 -0.93 0.24
C VAL A 72 -6.76 0.47 0.69
N PRO A 73 -7.92 0.57 1.35
CA PRO A 73 -8.50 1.87 1.68
C PRO A 73 -7.60 2.65 2.65
N PRO A 74 -7.38 3.95 2.42
CA PRO A 74 -6.67 4.80 3.36
C PRO A 74 -7.51 5.07 4.62
N SER A 75 -6.83 5.47 5.70
CA SER A 75 -7.46 5.90 6.94
C SER A 75 -8.08 7.29 6.78
N GLY A 76 -9.40 7.36 6.79
CA GLY A 76 -10.19 8.58 6.72
C GLY A 76 -10.05 9.38 5.43
N THR A 77 -10.79 10.48 5.37
CA THR A 77 -10.79 11.38 4.21
C THR A 77 -9.45 12.12 4.05
N VAL A 78 -8.75 12.39 5.17
CA VAL A 78 -7.42 13.02 5.16
C VAL A 78 -6.39 12.10 4.50
N GLY A 79 -6.42 10.80 4.82
CA GLY A 79 -5.55 9.82 4.19
C GLY A 79 -5.82 9.69 2.69
N LEU A 80 -7.08 9.75 2.26
CA LEU A 80 -7.44 9.78 0.85
C LEU A 80 -6.92 11.04 0.15
N LEU A 81 -7.04 12.22 0.78
CA LEU A 81 -6.51 13.46 0.23
C LEU A 81 -4.99 13.42 0.09
N GLN A 82 -4.27 12.91 1.10
CA GLN A 82 -2.82 12.79 1.02
C GLN A 82 -2.40 11.83 -0.10
N ARG A 83 -3.04 10.66 -0.19
CA ARG A 83 -2.79 9.72 -1.29
C ARG A 83 -3.04 10.36 -2.65
N ALA A 84 -4.09 11.16 -2.79
CA ALA A 84 -4.37 11.87 -4.04
C ALA A 84 -3.28 12.89 -4.39
N LYS A 85 -2.73 13.62 -3.41
CA LYS A 85 -1.60 14.54 -3.63
C LYS A 85 -0.35 13.79 -4.06
N ASP A 86 -0.03 12.68 -3.39
CA ASP A 86 1.11 11.82 -3.75
C ASP A 86 0.93 11.24 -5.16
N ASP A 87 -0.30 10.86 -5.53
CA ASP A 87 -0.61 10.33 -6.85
C ASP A 87 -0.48 11.39 -7.94
N GLN A 88 -0.92 12.63 -7.68
CA GLN A 88 -0.72 13.75 -8.60
C GLN A 88 0.76 13.97 -8.87
N ALA A 89 1.61 13.97 -7.83
CA ALA A 89 3.05 14.11 -7.98
C ALA A 89 3.66 12.95 -8.80
N ASN A 90 3.25 11.71 -8.55
CA ASN A 90 3.71 10.55 -9.29
C ASN A 90 3.32 10.61 -10.78
N LEU A 91 2.09 11.00 -11.08
CA LEU A 91 1.61 11.12 -12.45
C LEU A 91 2.33 12.26 -13.19
N VAL A 92 2.59 13.39 -12.53
CA VAL A 92 3.40 14.48 -13.10
C VAL A 92 4.83 14.01 -13.36
N GLY A 93 5.44 13.30 -12.40
CA GLY A 93 6.77 12.69 -12.59
C GLY A 93 6.79 11.74 -13.78
N LYS A 94 5.75 10.90 -13.93
CA LYS A 94 5.64 9.97 -15.04
C LYS A 94 5.51 10.67 -16.39
N LEU A 95 4.71 11.73 -16.45
CA LEU A 95 4.61 12.57 -17.65
C LEU A 95 5.96 13.18 -18.02
N TYR A 96 6.73 13.64 -17.03
CA TYR A 96 8.06 14.20 -17.24
C TYR A 96 9.04 13.16 -17.81
N GLU A 97 9.07 11.95 -17.24
CA GLU A 97 9.87 10.83 -17.77
C GLU A 97 9.52 10.48 -19.21
N ASP A 98 8.23 10.54 -19.55
CA ASP A 98 7.71 10.25 -20.89
C ASP A 98 7.90 11.44 -21.87
N GLY A 99 8.51 12.55 -21.43
CA GLY A 99 8.86 13.72 -22.25
C GLY A 99 7.80 14.84 -22.30
N TYR A 100 6.73 14.73 -21.50
CA TYR A 100 5.63 15.69 -21.45
C TYR A 100 5.85 16.77 -20.39
N PHE A 101 6.80 17.68 -20.62
CA PHE A 101 7.19 18.72 -19.64
C PHE A 101 6.09 19.72 -19.29
N GLY A 102 5.10 19.90 -20.17
CA GLY A 102 3.92 20.76 -19.93
C GLY A 102 2.66 19.99 -19.53
N GLY A 103 2.78 18.70 -19.20
CA GLY A 103 1.65 17.87 -18.82
C GLY A 103 0.99 18.35 -17.52
N LEU A 104 -0.35 18.42 -17.52
CA LEU A 104 -1.13 18.82 -16.35
C LEU A 104 -1.94 17.64 -15.82
N VAL A 105 -1.83 17.39 -14.51
CA VAL A 105 -2.62 16.38 -13.79
C VAL A 105 -3.56 17.08 -12.83
N ARG A 106 -4.86 16.86 -13.00
CA ARG A 106 -5.90 17.37 -12.08
C ARG A 106 -6.64 16.20 -11.49
N ILE A 107 -6.69 16.13 -10.17
CA ILE A 107 -7.42 15.09 -9.43
C ILE A 107 -8.63 15.71 -8.76
N ARG A 108 -9.75 14.99 -8.80
CA ARG A 108 -10.98 15.39 -8.11
C ARG A 108 -11.43 14.29 -7.16
N ILE A 109 -11.82 14.67 -5.95
CA ILE A 109 -12.46 13.79 -4.97
C ILE A 109 -13.88 14.29 -4.77
N GLY A 110 -14.88 13.45 -5.02
CA GLY A 110 -16.29 13.84 -4.91
C GLY A 110 -16.66 15.05 -5.78
N GLY A 111 -16.02 15.21 -6.94
CA GLY A 111 -16.24 16.33 -7.87
C GLY A 111 -15.49 17.62 -7.55
N ARG A 112 -14.80 17.72 -6.40
CA ARG A 112 -13.97 18.89 -6.04
C ARG A 112 -12.50 18.65 -6.35
N LEU A 113 -11.82 19.69 -6.85
CA LEU A 113 -10.37 19.66 -7.05
C LEU A 113 -9.66 19.51 -5.70
N ILE A 114 -8.58 18.75 -5.66
CA ILE A 114 -7.84 18.50 -4.41
C ILE A 114 -7.19 19.77 -3.85
N GLU A 115 -6.93 20.76 -4.71
CA GLU A 115 -6.42 22.08 -4.37
C GLU A 115 -7.46 22.94 -3.63
N ASP A 116 -8.75 22.66 -3.84
CA ASP A 116 -9.86 23.38 -3.21
C ASP A 116 -10.32 22.73 -1.89
N ILE A 117 -9.78 21.55 -1.55
CA ILE A 117 -10.12 20.83 -0.32
C ILE A 117 -9.22 21.34 0.81
N SER A 118 -9.80 22.16 1.69
CA SER A 118 -9.20 22.53 2.97
C SER A 118 -9.43 21.44 4.01
N VAL A 119 -8.38 21.04 4.72
CA VAL A 119 -8.41 20.11 5.85
C VAL A 119 -8.10 20.84 7.15
#